data_AF-A0A6J4RL33-F1
#
_entry.id   AF-A0A6J4RL33-F1
#
_cell.length_a   1.000
_cell.length_b   1.000
_cell.length_c   1.000
_cell.angle_alpha   90.00
_cell.angle_beta   90.00
_cell.angle_gamma   90.00
#
_symmetry.space_group_name_H-M   'P 1'
#
loop_
_entity.id
_entity.type
_entity.pdbx_description
1 polymer ?
#
loop_
_entity_poly.entity_id
_entity_poly.type
_entity_poly.pdbx_seq_one_letter_code
_entity_poly.pdbx_strand_id
1 'polypeptide(L)'
;MTTRTTRIAARYVTPALLVAVASTHLFVGQTQPMNPWVGGGFGMFASVDRRDLRAVRAEARIGSERVALDVDGWAQQSEDHAATIARIVALPSPGVLEDLEEQLRSARWTATGKLADEDAAPAQLGDMQISVWKTTYSDEGPSARPERIATHRGEAR
;
A
#
# COMPACT_ATOMS: atom_id res chain seq x y z
N MET A 1 -56.03 18.77 -18.54
CA MET A 1 -56.42 17.72 -17.57
C MET A 1 -55.24 16.75 -17.35
N THR A 2 -54.08 17.26 -16.95
CA THR A 2 -52.76 16.58 -17.04
C THR A 2 -51.92 16.70 -15.76
N THR A 3 -52.56 17.01 -14.62
CA THR A 3 -51.88 17.35 -13.36
C THR A 3 -51.88 16.23 -12.31
N ARG A 4 -52.69 15.17 -12.47
CA ARG A 4 -52.81 14.10 -11.47
C ARG A 4 -51.82 12.97 -11.70
N THR A 5 -51.61 12.57 -12.96
CA THR A 5 -50.72 11.46 -13.34
C THR A 5 -49.26 11.78 -13.08
N THR A 6 -48.83 13.02 -13.30
CA THR A 6 -47.47 13.51 -13.01
C THR A 6 -47.13 13.53 -11.52
N ARG A 7 -48.10 13.81 -10.64
CA ARG A 7 -47.87 13.79 -9.17
C ARG A 7 -47.74 12.38 -8.62
N ILE A 8 -48.53 11.42 -9.14
CA ILE A 8 -48.43 10.02 -8.74
C ILE A 8 -47.14 9.41 -9.28
N ALA A 9 -46.80 9.70 -10.55
CA ALA A 9 -45.51 9.31 -11.12
C ALA A 9 -44.35 9.85 -10.29
N ALA A 10 -44.30 11.14 -9.98
CA ALA A 10 -43.23 11.70 -9.15
C ALA A 10 -43.15 11.09 -7.74
N ARG A 11 -44.30 10.73 -7.13
CA ARG A 11 -44.34 10.18 -5.77
C ARG A 11 -43.81 8.75 -5.66
N TYR A 12 -43.95 7.95 -6.71
CA TYR A 12 -43.57 6.52 -6.68
C TYR A 12 -42.39 6.17 -7.59
N VAL A 13 -42.22 6.87 -8.71
CA VAL A 13 -41.10 6.62 -9.65
C VAL A 13 -39.77 7.02 -9.03
N THR A 14 -39.71 8.15 -8.32
CA THR A 14 -38.48 8.61 -7.67
C THR A 14 -37.95 7.62 -6.61
N PRO A 15 -38.75 7.17 -5.62
CA PRO A 15 -38.27 6.16 -4.68
C PRO A 15 -37.99 4.81 -5.37
N ALA A 16 -38.77 4.41 -6.38
CA ALA A 16 -38.52 3.17 -7.11
C ALA A 16 -37.17 3.21 -7.86
N LEU A 17 -36.82 4.34 -8.49
CA LEU A 17 -35.52 4.53 -9.13
C LEU A 17 -34.37 4.51 -8.11
N LEU A 18 -34.54 5.13 -6.95
CA LEU A 18 -33.53 5.09 -5.88
C LEU A 18 -33.31 3.67 -5.37
N VAL A 19 -34.39 2.92 -5.14
CA VAL A 19 -34.31 1.51 -4.75
C VAL A 19 -33.61 0.70 -5.83
N ALA A 20 -33.95 0.90 -7.11
CA ALA A 20 -33.30 0.20 -8.21
C ALA A 20 -31.79 0.49 -8.26
N VAL A 21 -31.37 1.75 -8.16
CA VAL A 21 -29.95 2.14 -8.13
C VAL A 21 -29.23 1.51 -6.94
N ALA A 22 -29.83 1.56 -5.74
CA ALA A 22 -29.26 0.98 -4.52
C ALA A 22 -29.13 -0.54 -4.63
N SER A 23 -30.16 -1.22 -5.14
CA SER A 23 -30.13 -2.68 -5.36
C SER A 23 -29.10 -3.07 -6.39
N THR A 24 -28.94 -2.32 -7.49
CA THR A 24 -27.86 -2.56 -8.45
C THR A 24 -26.49 -2.38 -7.81
N HIS A 25 -26.28 -1.32 -7.01
CA HIS A 25 -25.02 -1.12 -6.29
C HIS A 25 -24.68 -2.27 -5.34
N LEU A 26 -25.66 -2.73 -4.55
CA LEU A 26 -25.48 -3.85 -3.64
C LEU A 26 -25.19 -5.16 -4.40
N PHE A 27 -25.96 -5.44 -5.45
CA PHE A 27 -25.79 -6.64 -6.26
C PHE A 27 -24.41 -6.68 -6.92
N VAL A 28 -23.98 -5.56 -7.53
CA VAL A 28 -22.69 -5.49 -8.21
C VAL A 28 -21.54 -5.52 -7.18
N GLY A 29 -21.67 -4.86 -6.03
CA GLY A 29 -20.68 -4.91 -4.95
C GLY A 29 -20.51 -6.29 -4.31
N GLN A 30 -21.52 -7.16 -4.40
CA GLN A 30 -21.45 -8.53 -3.89
C GLN A 30 -20.98 -9.56 -4.93
N THR A 31 -21.23 -9.33 -6.22
CA THR A 31 -21.02 -10.33 -7.27
C THR A 31 -19.79 -10.09 -8.13
N GLN A 32 -19.32 -8.84 -8.20
CA GLN A 32 -18.08 -8.51 -8.88
C GLN A 32 -17.02 -8.14 -7.84
N PRO A 33 -15.74 -8.52 -8.04
CA PRO A 33 -14.63 -7.94 -7.31
C PRO A 33 -14.47 -6.49 -7.78
N MET A 34 -15.43 -5.64 -7.42
CA MET A 34 -15.31 -4.22 -7.57
C MET A 34 -14.19 -3.80 -6.64
N ASN A 35 -13.06 -3.39 -7.22
CA ASN A 35 -12.00 -2.76 -6.45
C ASN A 35 -12.68 -1.66 -5.62
N PRO A 36 -12.65 -1.76 -4.28
CA PRO A 36 -13.41 -0.90 -3.40
C PRO A 36 -13.04 0.52 -3.79
N TRP A 37 -14.01 1.21 -4.38
CA TRP A 37 -13.88 2.51 -5.00
C TRP A 37 -12.72 3.31 -4.41
N VAL A 38 -11.57 3.31 -5.10
CA VAL A 38 -10.48 4.26 -4.78
C VAL A 38 -10.97 5.69 -5.03
N GLY A 39 -12.18 5.88 -5.59
CA GLY A 39 -12.77 7.20 -5.75
C GLY A 39 -14.22 7.37 -6.18
N GLY A 40 -15.20 6.73 -5.55
CA GLY A 40 -16.60 7.10 -5.84
C GLY A 40 -17.59 6.83 -4.74
N GLY A 41 -17.34 7.53 -3.63
CA GLY A 41 -18.42 8.31 -3.08
C GLY A 41 -18.67 9.52 -4.00
N PHE A 42 -19.92 9.75 -4.38
CA PHE A 42 -20.33 10.99 -5.04
C PHE A 42 -19.88 12.18 -4.18
N GLY A 43 -18.86 12.90 -4.65
CA GLY A 43 -18.35 14.13 -4.02
C GLY A 43 -16.93 13.99 -3.47
N MET A 44 -15.96 14.47 -4.26
CA MET A 44 -14.68 15.07 -3.87
C MET A 44 -13.75 14.27 -2.90
N PHE A 45 -12.50 14.11 -3.31
CA PHE A 45 -11.37 13.55 -2.52
C PHE A 45 -11.28 12.02 -2.47
N ALA A 46 -11.42 11.40 -3.63
CA ALA A 46 -10.73 10.17 -3.96
C ALA A 46 -9.21 10.40 -3.98
N SER A 47 -8.55 10.53 -2.82
CA SER A 47 -7.09 10.53 -2.81
C SER A 47 -6.62 9.13 -3.21
N VAL A 48 -6.31 8.95 -4.50
CA VAL A 48 -5.63 7.76 -5.07
C VAL A 48 -4.27 7.53 -4.39
N ASP A 49 -3.81 8.50 -3.61
CA ASP A 49 -2.65 8.41 -2.77
C ASP A 49 -3.01 8.03 -1.33
N ARG A 50 -3.24 6.73 -1.12
CA ARG A 50 -3.41 6.18 0.22
C ARG A 50 -2.14 5.47 0.69
N ARG A 51 -1.91 5.47 2.01
CA ARG A 51 -0.74 4.84 2.62
C ARG A 51 -0.73 3.31 2.48
N ASP A 52 -1.91 2.68 2.50
CA ASP A 52 -2.11 1.24 2.31
C ASP A 52 -1.73 0.75 0.90
N LEU A 53 -1.63 1.65 -0.07
CA LEU A 53 -1.15 1.32 -1.43
C LEU A 53 0.37 1.40 -1.57
N ARG A 54 1.09 1.79 -0.51
CA ARG A 54 2.54 1.95 -0.53
C ARG A 54 3.23 0.88 0.31
N ALA A 55 4.36 0.38 -0.17
CA ALA A 55 5.15 -0.65 0.49
C ALA A 55 6.64 -0.30 0.47
N VAL A 56 7.35 -0.60 1.56
CA VAL A 56 8.81 -0.46 1.66
C VAL A 56 9.45 -1.80 1.34
N ARG A 57 10.49 -1.80 0.49
CA ARG A 57 11.29 -2.98 0.16
C ARG A 57 12.76 -2.64 0.37
N ALA A 58 13.46 -3.51 1.09
CA ALA A 58 14.90 -3.43 1.26
C ALA A 58 15.56 -4.68 0.68
N GLU A 59 16.62 -4.49 -0.08
CA GLU A 59 17.47 -5.55 -0.61
C GLU A 59 18.91 -5.26 -0.20
N ALA A 60 19.61 -6.27 0.31
CA ALA A 60 21.02 -6.16 0.68
C ALA A 60 21.84 -7.26 0.01
N ARG A 61 23.12 -6.98 -0.23
CA ARG A 61 24.06 -8.02 -0.66
C ARG A 61 24.50 -8.84 0.54
N ILE A 62 24.37 -10.16 0.45
CA ILE A 62 24.87 -11.11 1.44
C ILE A 62 25.78 -12.09 0.69
N GLY A 63 27.08 -12.02 0.95
CA GLY A 63 28.07 -12.72 0.13
C GLY A 63 28.04 -12.22 -1.32
N SER A 64 27.73 -13.11 -2.28
CA SER A 64 27.63 -12.78 -3.71
C SER A 64 26.21 -12.47 -4.19
N GLU A 65 25.19 -12.68 -3.36
CA GLU A 65 23.78 -12.60 -3.77
C GLU A 65 23.09 -11.34 -3.22
N ARG A 66 22.09 -10.84 -3.95
CA ARG A 66 21.14 -9.83 -3.44
C ARG A 66 19.94 -10.55 -2.85
N VAL A 67 19.67 -10.25 -1.58
CA VAL A 67 18.60 -10.88 -0.80
C VAL A 67 17.63 -9.80 -0.34
N ALA A 68 16.34 -10.06 -0.49
CA ALA A 68 15.29 -9.20 0.04
C ALA A 68 15.21 -9.36 1.57
N LEU A 69 15.23 -8.25 2.30
CA LEU A 69 15.09 -8.24 3.74
C LEU A 69 13.60 -8.24 4.13
N ASP A 70 13.25 -9.01 5.15
CA ASP A 70 11.92 -9.07 5.74
C ASP A 70 11.63 -7.83 6.60
N VAL A 71 11.36 -6.71 5.91
CA VAL A 71 11.07 -5.41 6.53
C VAL A 71 9.79 -5.48 7.37
N ASP A 72 8.79 -6.26 6.94
CA ASP A 72 7.53 -6.41 7.67
C ASP A 72 7.75 -7.17 8.98
N GLY A 73 8.52 -8.26 8.96
CA GLY A 73 8.93 -8.99 10.15
C GLY A 73 9.75 -8.12 11.11
N TRP A 74 10.60 -7.22 10.59
CA TRP A 74 11.34 -6.25 11.39
C TRP A 74 10.46 -5.17 12.01
N ALA A 75 9.49 -4.65 11.26
CA ALA A 75 8.53 -3.66 11.74
C ALA A 75 7.65 -4.20 12.88
N GLN A 76 7.40 -5.51 12.91
CA GLN A 76 6.60 -6.16 13.96
C GLN A 76 7.36 -6.36 15.29
N GLN A 77 8.68 -6.20 15.33
CA GLN A 77 9.47 -6.39 16.55
C GLN A 77 9.24 -5.29 17.61
N SER A 78 8.85 -4.08 17.19
CA SER A 78 8.68 -2.93 18.09
C SER A 78 7.72 -1.90 17.50
N GLU A 79 6.97 -1.21 18.35
CA GLU A 79 6.11 -0.09 17.95
C GLU A 79 6.91 1.04 17.27
N ASP A 80 8.16 1.27 17.69
CA ASP A 80 9.03 2.29 17.08
C ASP A 80 9.43 1.94 15.65
N HIS A 81 9.67 0.65 15.37
CA HIS A 81 9.95 0.18 14.01
C HIS A 81 8.72 0.33 13.12
N ALA A 82 7.55 -0.07 13.63
CA ALA A 82 6.28 0.11 12.93
C ALA A 82 6.00 1.60 12.63
N ALA A 83 6.25 2.49 13.59
CA ALA A 83 6.12 3.93 13.41
C ALA A 83 7.09 4.49 12.35
N THR A 84 8.32 3.96 12.30
CA THR A 84 9.32 4.31 11.29
C THR A 84 8.84 3.93 9.88
N ILE A 85 8.34 2.71 9.69
CA ILE A 85 7.75 2.29 8.40
C ILE A 85 6.54 3.16 8.04
N ALA A 86 5.64 3.41 8.98
CA ALA A 86 4.47 4.27 8.75
C ALA A 86 4.87 5.69 8.31
N ARG A 87 5.95 6.25 8.89
CA ARG A 87 6.52 7.54 8.52
C ARG A 87 7.07 7.53 7.09
N ILE A 88 7.84 6.51 6.73
CA ILE A 88 8.42 6.36 5.38
C ILE A 88 7.33 6.21 4.32
N VAL A 89 6.34 5.37 4.61
CA VAL A 89 5.17 5.15 3.75
C VAL A 89 4.41 6.46 3.54
N ALA A 90 4.30 7.31 4.57
CA ALA A 90 3.64 8.61 4.47
C ALA A 90 4.46 9.63 3.67
N LEU A 91 5.75 9.78 4.00
CA LEU A 91 6.63 10.78 3.42
C LEU A 91 8.06 10.20 3.23
N PRO A 92 8.34 9.59 2.07
CA PRO A 92 9.66 9.03 1.82
C PRO A 92 10.64 10.15 1.48
N SER A 93 11.47 10.54 2.45
CA SER A 93 12.57 11.48 2.25
C SER A 93 13.92 10.76 2.36
N PRO A 94 14.98 11.28 1.70
CA PRO A 94 16.31 10.66 1.75
C PRO A 94 16.81 10.41 3.17
N GLY A 95 16.72 11.40 4.06
CA GLY A 95 17.18 11.26 5.44
C GLY A 95 16.45 10.17 6.23
N VAL A 96 15.13 10.00 6.03
CA VAL A 96 14.40 8.92 6.72
C VAL A 96 14.74 7.54 6.15
N LEU A 97 15.09 7.45 4.86
CA LEU A 97 15.57 6.20 4.26
C LEU A 97 17.00 5.85 4.70
N GLU A 98 17.85 6.86 4.91
CA GLU A 98 19.19 6.70 5.52
C GLU A 98 19.08 6.21 6.97
N ASP A 99 18.20 6.82 7.77
CA ASP A 99 17.93 6.36 9.15
C ASP A 99 17.42 4.91 9.16
N LEU A 100 16.56 4.54 8.21
CA LEU A 100 16.09 3.16 8.08
C LEU A 100 17.24 2.22 7.70
N GLU A 101 18.11 2.62 6.78
CA GLU A 101 19.29 1.82 6.43
C GLU A 101 20.16 1.54 7.66
N GLU A 102 20.44 2.56 8.47
CA GLU A 102 21.24 2.41 9.69
C GLU A 102 20.57 1.44 10.68
N GLN A 103 19.26 1.57 10.89
CA GLN A 103 18.49 0.67 11.73
C GLN A 103 18.50 -0.77 11.20
N LEU A 104 18.27 -0.97 9.91
CA LEU A 104 18.33 -2.30 9.29
C LEU A 104 19.74 -2.89 9.36
N ARG A 105 20.80 -2.10 9.19
CA ARG A 105 22.20 -2.58 9.36
C ARG A 105 22.52 -2.99 10.78
N SER A 106 21.91 -2.34 11.78
CA SER A 106 22.09 -2.68 13.19
C SER A 106 21.38 -3.97 13.60
N ALA A 107 20.36 -4.37 12.84
CA ALA A 107 19.62 -5.61 13.07
C ALA A 107 20.42 -6.84 12.63
N ARG A 108 20.12 -7.99 13.24
CA ARG A 108 20.73 -9.28 12.89
C ARG A 108 19.87 -9.98 11.85
N TRP A 109 20.46 -10.29 10.70
CA TRP A 109 19.76 -10.96 9.59
C TRP A 109 20.34 -12.34 9.34
N THR A 110 19.52 -13.25 8.83
CA THR A 110 19.95 -14.53 8.30
C THR A 110 20.40 -14.38 6.85
N ALA A 111 21.07 -15.40 6.30
CA ALA A 111 21.45 -15.43 4.89
C ALA A 111 20.24 -15.38 3.92
N THR A 112 19.02 -15.65 4.41
CA THR A 112 17.78 -15.59 3.63
C THR A 112 17.05 -14.26 3.77
N GLY A 113 17.63 -13.28 4.47
CA GLY A 113 17.05 -11.95 4.64
C GLY A 113 15.95 -11.88 5.69
N LYS A 114 15.79 -12.91 6.53
CA LYS A 114 14.90 -12.86 7.70
C LYS A 114 15.66 -12.32 8.91
N LEU A 115 14.95 -11.83 9.91
CA LEU A 115 15.57 -11.55 11.20
C LEU A 115 16.12 -12.85 11.80
N ALA A 116 17.35 -12.78 12.31
CA ALA A 116 18.02 -13.88 12.96
C ALA A 116 17.62 -13.93 14.43
N ASP A 117 17.32 -15.13 14.92
CA ASP A 117 17.19 -15.39 16.36
C ASP A 117 18.54 -15.20 17.06
N GLU A 118 18.54 -15.05 18.39
CA GLU A 118 19.75 -14.76 19.18
C GLU A 118 20.89 -15.76 18.94
N ASP A 119 20.53 -17.03 18.72
CA ASP A 119 21.45 -18.16 18.51
C ASP A 119 21.94 -18.31 17.05
N ALA A 120 21.33 -17.61 16.09
CA ALA A 120 21.68 -17.74 14.69
C ALA A 120 22.88 -16.85 14.31
N ALA A 121 23.83 -17.40 13.55
CA ALA A 121 24.96 -16.63 13.03
C ALA A 121 24.46 -15.52 12.09
N PRO A 122 24.70 -14.24 12.41
CA PRO A 122 24.21 -13.14 11.59
C PRO A 122 24.97 -13.08 10.26
N ALA A 123 24.24 -12.85 9.18
CA ALA A 123 24.78 -12.55 7.88
C ALA A 123 25.36 -11.13 7.86
N GLN A 124 26.51 -10.98 7.21
CA GLN A 124 27.11 -9.66 6.99
C GLN A 124 26.43 -8.99 5.79
N LEU A 125 25.82 -7.83 6.04
CA LEU A 125 25.17 -7.03 4.99
C LEU A 125 26.18 -6.15 4.26
N GLY A 126 26.24 -6.28 2.94
CA GLY A 126 27.02 -5.45 2.04
C GLY A 126 26.28 -4.17 1.63
N ASP A 127 26.33 -3.82 0.35
CA ASP A 127 25.53 -2.71 -0.20
C ASP A 127 24.04 -2.99 -0.05
N MET A 128 23.28 -1.93 0.23
CA MET A 128 21.86 -1.99 0.47
C MET A 128 21.12 -1.06 -0.48
N GLN A 129 19.94 -1.48 -0.91
CA GLN A 129 19.02 -0.68 -1.68
C GLN A 129 17.65 -0.74 -1.02
N ILE A 130 17.15 0.43 -0.62
CA ILE A 130 15.82 0.60 -0.05
C ILE A 130 14.96 1.31 -1.09
N SER A 131 13.74 0.85 -1.28
CA SER A 131 12.81 1.40 -2.24
C SER A 131 11.40 1.45 -1.69
N VAL A 132 10.69 2.53 -2.00
CA VAL A 132 9.28 2.68 -1.66
C VAL A 132 8.48 2.58 -2.95
N TRP A 133 7.52 1.67 -2.94
CA TRP A 133 6.67 1.37 -4.07
C TRP A 133 5.26 1.83 -3.76
N LYS A 134 4.54 2.30 -4.78
CA LYS A 134 3.13 2.66 -4.76
C LYS A 134 2.41 1.82 -5.79
N THR A 135 1.30 1.21 -5.41
CA THR A 135 0.40 0.56 -6.35
C THR A 135 -0.45 1.63 -7.03
N THR A 136 -0.35 1.70 -8.35
CA THR A 136 -1.16 2.58 -9.21
C THR A 136 -2.14 1.76 -10.02
N TYR A 137 -3.24 2.37 -10.44
CA TYR A 137 -4.24 1.76 -11.30
C TYR A 137 -4.33 2.60 -12.57
N SER A 138 -4.35 1.93 -13.73
CA SER A 138 -4.51 2.60 -15.02
C SER A 138 -5.98 2.93 -15.28
N ASP A 139 -6.25 4.05 -15.95
CA ASP A 139 -7.58 4.37 -16.46
C ASP A 139 -8.03 3.39 -17.57
N GLU A 140 -7.07 2.68 -18.18
CA GLU A 140 -7.31 1.75 -19.28
C GLU A 140 -7.70 0.32 -18.83
N GLY A 141 -7.75 0.05 -17.52
CA GLY A 141 -8.22 -1.24 -17.02
C GLY A 141 -7.87 -1.53 -15.55
N PRO A 142 -8.46 -2.59 -14.96
CA PRO A 142 -8.34 -2.89 -13.53
C PRO A 142 -6.97 -3.42 -13.09
N SER A 143 -5.95 -3.39 -13.95
CA SER A 143 -4.61 -3.91 -13.62
C SER A 143 -3.88 -2.97 -12.67
N ALA A 144 -3.56 -3.47 -11.47
CA ALA A 144 -2.67 -2.78 -10.54
C ALA A 144 -1.23 -2.85 -11.05
N ARG A 145 -0.51 -1.72 -11.03
CA ARG A 145 0.90 -1.63 -11.42
C ARG A 145 1.73 -1.04 -10.28
N PRO A 146 2.81 -1.72 -9.85
CA PRO A 146 3.73 -1.14 -8.88
C PRO A 146 4.60 -0.07 -9.55
N GLU A 147 4.59 1.13 -9.00
CA GLU A 147 5.44 2.25 -9.37
C GLU A 147 6.42 2.55 -8.22
N ARG A 148 7.70 2.72 -8.52
CA ARG A 148 8.68 3.10 -7.49
C ARG A 148 8.70 4.61 -7.31
N ILE A 149 8.38 5.08 -6.11
CA ILE A 149 8.23 6.51 -5.79
C ILE A 149 9.46 7.10 -5.08
N ALA A 150 10.27 6.26 -4.43
CA ALA A 150 11.53 6.68 -3.80
C ALA A 150 12.52 5.52 -3.78
N THR A 151 13.81 5.85 -3.80
CA THR A 151 14.89 4.87 -3.66
C THR A 151 16.07 5.50 -2.95
N HIS A 152 16.72 4.70 -2.11
CA HIS A 152 17.98 5.00 -1.46
C HIS A 152 18.95 3.84 -1.71
N ARG A 153 20.22 4.16 -1.93
CA ARG A 153 21.28 3.16 -2.12
C ARG A 153 22.44 3.54 -1.22
N GLY A 154 22.76 2.66 -0.28
CA GLY A 154 23.90 2.82 0.62
C GLY A 154 24.94 1.74 0.36
N GLU A 155 26.19 2.15 0.48
CA GLU A 155 27.34 1.25 0.36
C GLU A 155 27.67 0.62 1.71
N ALA A 156 28.32 -0.55 1.69
CA ALA A 156 28.86 -1.15 2.91
C ALA A 156 29.92 -0.20 3.49
N ARG A 157 29.73 0.22 4.75
CA ARG A 157 30.73 0.97 5.51
C ARG A 157 31.64 0.02 6.28
#